data_AF-A0A011MYL6-F1
#
_entry.id   AF-A0A011MYL6-F1
#
_cell.length_a   1.000
_cell.length_b   1.000
_cell.length_c   1.000
_cell.angle_alpha   90.00
_cell.angle_beta   90.00
_cell.angle_gamma   90.00
#
_symmetry.space_group_name_H-M   'P 1'
#
loop_
_entity.id
_entity.type
_entity.pdbx_description
1 polymer ?
#
loop_
_entity_poly.entity_id
_entity_poly.type
_entity_poly.pdbx_seq_one_letter_code
_entity_poly.pdbx_strand_id
1 'polypeptide(L)' 'MSERNDCHLCGLDCGKRPLLLQTGTAALRFCCEGCKGIFLMLHDIKEVPGNSTYAAGDKPTG' A
#
# COMPACT_ATOMS: atom_id res chain seq x y z
N MET A 1 11.68 19.58 -16.29
CA MET A 1 11.35 19.50 -14.86
C MET A 1 11.24 18.03 -14.52
N SER A 2 12.10 17.50 -13.65
CA SER A 2 12.06 16.08 -13.28
C SER A 2 10.83 15.85 -12.41
N GLU A 3 9.83 15.18 -12.95
CA GLU A 3 8.70 14.68 -12.18
C GLU A 3 9.26 13.74 -11.11
N ARG A 4 9.29 14.22 -9.87
CA ARG A 4 9.84 13.49 -8.72
C ARG A 4 8.98 12.26 -8.49
N ASN A 5 9.48 11.09 -8.88
CA ASN A 5 8.87 9.79 -8.62
C ASN A 5 9.30 9.26 -7.24
N ASP A 6 9.44 10.16 -6.28
CA ASP A 6 9.99 9.83 -4.97
C ASP A 6 8.91 9.16 -4.12
N CYS A 7 9.32 8.12 -3.39
CA CYS A 7 8.48 7.41 -2.44
C CYS A 7 8.06 8.36 -1.32
N HIS A 8 6.77 8.40 -1.02
CA HIS A 8 6.23 9.30 0.00
C HIS A 8 6.71 8.96 1.43
N LEU A 9 7.15 7.72 1.66
CA LEU A 9 7.63 7.28 2.97
C LEU A 9 9.14 7.43 3.15
N CYS A 10 9.94 6.90 2.21
CA CYS A 10 11.40 6.84 2.35
C CYS A 10 12.15 7.84 1.47
N GLY A 11 11.48 8.52 0.53
CA GLY A 11 12.09 9.49 -0.36
C GLY A 11 12.95 8.88 -1.50
N LEU A 12 12.99 7.56 -1.65
CA LEU A 12 13.70 6.90 -2.76
C LEU A 12 12.88 6.92 -4.05
N ASP A 13 13.55 6.87 -5.20
CA ASP A 13 12.89 6.74 -6.51
C ASP A 13 12.04 5.46 -6.60
N CYS A 14 10.79 5.60 -7.02
CA CYS A 14 9.85 4.49 -7.15
C CYS A 14 10.09 3.64 -8.42
N GLY A 15 10.96 4.07 -9.32
CA GLY A 15 11.30 3.37 -10.55
C GLY A 15 10.12 3.21 -11.50
N LYS A 16 10.14 2.11 -12.28
CA LYS A 16 9.22 1.89 -13.40
C LYS A 16 7.81 1.47 -13.01
N ARG A 17 7.59 0.98 -11.78
CA ARG A 17 6.29 0.50 -11.29
C ARG A 17 6.04 0.97 -9.86
N PRO A 18 5.75 2.27 -9.66
CA PRO A 18 5.37 2.78 -8.35
C PRO A 18 4.07 2.11 -7.89
N LEU A 19 4.00 1.81 -6.60
CA LEU A 19 2.74 1.42 -5.97
C LEU A 19 1.94 2.68 -5.68
N LEU A 20 0.71 2.73 -6.17
CA LEU A 20 -0.22 3.81 -5.94
C LEU A 20 -1.19 3.45 -4.83
N LEU A 21 -1.35 4.35 -3.86
CA LEU A 21 -2.39 4.28 -2.84
C LEU A 21 -3.30 5.49 -3.01
N GLN A 22 -4.55 5.25 -3.37
CA GLN A 22 -5.56 6.30 -3.34
C GLN A 22 -6.01 6.49 -1.88
N THR A 23 -5.66 7.63 -1.30
CA THR A 23 -6.30 8.11 -0.08
C THR A 23 -7.48 9.00 -0.49
N GLY A 24 -8.43 9.21 0.43
CA GLY A 24 -9.61 10.05 0.16
C GLY A 24 -9.27 11.50 -0.24
N THR A 25 -8.04 11.94 0.01
CA THR A 25 -7.55 13.29 -0.28
C THR A 25 -6.49 13.35 -1.38
N ALA A 26 -5.73 12.29 -1.65
CA ALA A 26 -4.69 12.28 -2.68
C ALA A 26 -4.25 10.88 -3.13
N ALA A 27 -3.62 10.79 -4.30
CA ALA A 27 -2.92 9.57 -4.72
C ALA A 27 -1.46 9.62 -4.25
N LEU A 28 -1.07 8.70 -3.38
CA LEU A 28 0.29 8.56 -2.85
C LEU A 28 1.08 7.51 -3.63
N ARG A 29 2.40 7.70 -3.75
CA ARG A 29 3.34 6.83 -4.46
C ARG A 29 4.33 6.19 -3.50
N PHE A 30 4.57 4.90 -3.67
CA PHE A 30 5.51 4.11 -2.87
C PHE A 30 6.44 3.28 -3.76
N CYS A 31 7.71 3.16 -3.35
CA CYS A 31 8.72 2.39 -4.08
C CYS A 31 8.56 0.86 -3.91
N CYS A 32 7.89 0.41 -2.84
CA CYS A 32 7.66 -1.00 -2.56
C CYS A 32 6.42 -1.23 -1.68
N GLU A 33 5.98 -2.49 -1.59
CA GLU A 33 4.86 -2.93 -0.73
C GLU A 33 5.12 -2.64 0.76
N GLY A 34 6.38 -2.75 1.20
CA GLY A 34 6.75 -2.43 2.59
C GLY A 34 6.47 -0.97 2.96
N CYS A 35 6.84 -0.02 2.08
CA CYS A 35 6.57 1.40 2.32
C CYS A 35 5.07 1.70 2.33
N LYS A 36 4.32 1.07 1.42
CA LYS A 36 2.86 1.19 1.40
C LYS A 36 2.23 0.61 2.67
N GLY A 37 2.63 -0.59 3.08
CA GLY A 37 2.14 -1.28 4.29
C GLY A 37 2.39 -0.48 5.57
N ILE A 38 3.61 0.04 5.75
CA ILE A 38 3.94 0.89 6.91
C ILE A 38 3.08 2.15 6.91
N PHE A 39 2.88 2.79 5.75
CA PHE A 39 2.02 3.97 5.67
C PHE A 39 0.58 3.67 6.09
N LEU A 40 0.02 2.55 5.64
CA LEU A 40 -1.32 2.11 6.02
C LEU A 40 -1.42 1.84 7.52
N MET A 41 -0.41 1.22 8.11
CA MET A 41 -0.34 0.97 9.55
C MET A 41 -0.23 2.27 10.34
N LEU A 42 0.62 3.21 9.91
CA LEU A 42 0.81 4.50 10.59
C LEU A 42 -0.43 5.40 10.55
N HIS A 43 -1.18 5.34 9.44
CA HIS A 43 -2.38 6.16 9.24
C HIS A 43 -3.70 5.45 9.59
N ASP A 44 -3.64 4.22 10.13
CA ASP A 44 -4.78 3.34 10.39
C ASP A 44 -5.73 3.21 9.18
N ILE A 45 -5.15 3.23 7.98
CA ILE A 45 -5.92 3.09 6.73
C ILE A 45 -6.13 1.60 6.49
N LYS A 46 -7.36 1.14 6.72
CA LYS A 46 -7.79 -0.18 6.24
C LYS A 46 -7.92 -0.09 4.73
N GLU A 47 -6.94 -0.59 3.99
CA GLU A 47 -7.16 -0.93 2.59
C GLU A 47 -8.33 -1.91 2.56
N VAL A 48 -9.43 -1.51 1.94
CA VAL A 48 -10.50 -2.45 1.62
C VAL A 48 -9.87 -3.46 0.69
N PRO A 49 -9.64 -4.72 1.11
CA PRO A 49 -9.10 -5.71 0.21
C PRO A 49 -10.11 -5.80 -0.94
N GLY A 50 -9.65 -5.52 -2.16
CA GLY A 50 -10.44 -5.75 -3.36
C GLY A 50 -10.74 -7.24 -3.42
N ASN A 51 -11.92 -7.62 -2.94
CA ASN A 51 -12.60 -8.91 -3.05
C ASN A 51 -11.77 -10.19 -2.89
N SER A 52 -10.63 -10.19 -2.21
CA SER A 52 -9.93 -11.44 -2.02
C SER A 52 -10.74 -12.33 -1.07
N THR A 53 -11.47 -13.27 -1.69
CA THR A 53 -11.97 -14.51 -1.13
C THR A 53 -10.81 -15.30 -0.56
N TYR A 54 -10.23 -14.81 0.54
CA TYR A 54 -9.52 -15.63 1.49
C TYR A 54 -10.54 -15.95 2.56
N ALA A 55 -11.19 -17.09 2.35
CA ALA A 55 -12.00 -17.77 3.33
C ALA A 55 -11.23 -17.86 4.65
N ALA A 56 -11.55 -16.96 5.57
CA ALA A 56 -11.18 -17.09 6.95
C ALA A 56 -11.99 -18.26 7.53
N GLY A 57 -11.34 -19.42 7.61
CA GLY A 57 -11.56 -20.40 8.66
C GLY A 57 -12.67 -21.43 8.45
N ASP A 58 -12.26 -22.68 8.25
CA ASP A 58 -12.90 -23.81 8.90
C ASP A 58 -11.88 -24.59 9.75
N LYS A 59 -11.89 -24.21 11.04
CA LYS A 59 -11.62 -24.95 12.28
C LYS A 59 -10.82 -26.29 12.23
N PRO A 60 -9.72 -26.45 13.02
CA PRO A 60 -9.20 -27.78 13.34
C PRO A 60 -10.19 -28.53 14.24
N THR A 61 -10.59 -29.74 13.84
CA THR A 61 -11.47 -30.59 14.66
C THR A 61 -10.77 -31.91 14.97
N GLY A 62 -10.51 -32.12 16.27
CA GLY A 62 -10.54 -33.43 16.96
C GLY A 62 -9.45 -34.42 16.63
#